data_AF-A0AAJ5VUG7-F1
#
_entry.id   AF-A0AAJ5VUG7-F1
#
_cell.length_a   1.000
_cell.length_b   1.000
_cell.length_c   1.000
_cell.angle_alpha   90.00
_cell.angle_beta   90.00
_cell.angle_gamma   90.00
#
_symmetry.space_group_name_H-M   'P 1'
#
loop_
_entity.id
_entity.type
_entity.pdbx_description
1 polymer ?
#
loop_
_entity_poly.entity_id
_entity_poly.type
_entity_poly.pdbx_seq_one_letter_code
_entity_poly.pdbx_strand_id
1 'polypeptide(L)' 'MRPAPRITPGEIVARAILYPNGAHLLEVAVPSGIVGMKFDAGQVAQLEAAIVEFKAQAVSADGGPDFHHIKSVPLEVSR' A
#
# COMPACT_ATOMS: atom_id res chain seq x y z
N MET A 1 -28.04 7.23 -6.72
CA MET A 1 -26.90 6.29 -6.86
C MET A 1 -25.68 7.08 -7.29
N ARG A 2 -24.57 7.02 -6.53
CA ARG A 2 -23.31 7.68 -6.92
C ARG A 2 -22.61 6.81 -7.98
N PRO A 3 -22.08 7.37 -9.08
CA PRO A 3 -21.39 6.57 -10.09
C PRO A 3 -20.20 5.83 -9.47
N ALA A 4 -19.99 4.58 -9.86
CA ALA A 4 -18.78 3.85 -9.51
C ALA A 4 -17.56 4.62 -10.06
N PRO A 5 -16.46 4.76 -9.30
CA PRO A 5 -15.26 5.43 -9.78
C PRO A 5 -14.80 4.78 -11.08
N ARG A 6 -14.62 5.58 -12.13
CA ARG A 6 -13.97 5.12 -13.35
C ARG A 6 -12.47 5.09 -13.05
N ILE A 7 -11.93 3.90 -12.81
CA ILE A 7 -10.50 3.73 -12.59
C ILE A 7 -9.82 3.83 -13.95
N THR A 8 -9.03 4.89 -14.14
CA THR A 8 -8.22 5.06 -15.36
C THR A 8 -7.02 4.11 -15.29
N PRO A 9 -6.57 3.47 -16.38
CA PRO A 9 -5.37 2.63 -16.35
C PRO A 9 -4.16 3.45 -15.88
N GLY A 10 -3.62 3.11 -14.71
CA GLY A 10 -2.51 3.82 -14.05
C GLY A 10 -2.88 4.55 -12.75
N GLU A 11 -4.16 4.56 -12.37
CA GLU A 11 -4.60 5.24 -11.14
C GLU A 11 -4.66 4.25 -9.97
N ILE A 12 -3.90 4.53 -8.91
CA ILE A 12 -4.05 3.85 -7.61
C ILE A 12 -5.16 4.56 -6.86
N VAL A 13 -6.27 3.87 -6.58
CA VAL A 13 -7.39 4.42 -5.80
C VAL A 13 -7.40 3.78 -4.42
N ALA A 14 -7.22 4.60 -3.38
CA ALA A 14 -7.26 4.14 -1.98
C ALA A 14 -8.59 4.50 -1.31
N ARG A 15 -9.15 3.58 -0.52
CA ARG A 15 -10.36 3.77 0.28
C ARG A 15 -10.18 3.22 1.69
N ALA A 16 -10.57 4.00 2.69
CA ALA A 16 -10.67 3.52 4.07
C ALA A 16 -12.11 3.08 4.39
N ILE A 17 -12.26 1.94 5.06
CA ILE A 17 -13.52 1.50 5.68
C ILE A 17 -13.29 1.46 7.19
N LEU A 18 -13.98 2.35 7.90
CA LEU A 18 -13.80 2.52 9.34
C LEU A 18 -14.91 1.79 10.11
N TYR A 19 -14.53 0.78 10.91
CA TYR A 19 -15.46 0.04 11.75
C TYR A 19 -15.45 0.57 13.20
N PRO A 20 -16.61 0.63 13.88
CA PRO A 20 -16.68 1.05 15.29
C PRO A 20 -15.92 0.15 16.28
N ASN A 21 -15.63 -1.09 15.89
CA ASN A 21 -14.89 -2.06 16.69
C ASN A 21 -13.35 -1.94 16.53
N GLY A 22 -12.87 -0.94 15.80
CA GLY A 22 -11.45 -0.69 15.57
C GLY A 22 -10.80 -1.56 14.48
N ALA A 23 -11.52 -2.51 13.87
CA ALA A 23 -10.98 -3.39 12.83
C ALA A 23 -11.07 -2.73 11.44
N HIS A 24 -10.39 -1.60 11.26
CA HIS A 24 -10.40 -0.80 10.04
C HIS A 24 -9.82 -1.55 8.84
N LEU A 25 -10.20 -1.11 7.63
CA LEU A 25 -9.73 -1.69 6.37
C LEU A 25 -9.21 -0.59 5.46
N LEU A 26 -8.05 -0.82 4.85
CA LEU A 26 -7.56 -0.07 3.69
C LEU A 26 -7.74 -0.93 2.46
N GLU A 27 -8.40 -0.38 1.46
CA GLU A 27 -8.50 -0.96 0.13
C GLU A 27 -7.70 -0.12 -0.84
N VAL A 28 -6.87 -0.79 -1.63
CA VAL A 28 -6.08 -0.20 -2.70
C VAL A 28 -6.49 -0.89 -3.99
N ALA A 29 -7.21 -0.17 -4.85
CA ALA A 29 -7.52 -0.62 -6.19
C ALA A 29 -6.36 -0.27 -7.12
N VAL A 30 -5.86 -1.30 -7.81
CA VAL A 30 -4.81 -1.21 -8.84
C VAL A 30 -5.36 -1.80 -10.14
N PRO A 31 -4.73 -1.55 -11.30
CA PRO A 31 -5.22 -2.10 -12.58
C PRO A 31 -5.39 -3.62 -12.61
N SER A 32 -4.63 -4.36 -11.79
CA SER A 32 -4.71 -5.82 -11.68
C SER A 32 -5.76 -6.35 -10.70
N GLY A 33 -6.43 -5.48 -9.92
CA GLY A 33 -7.45 -5.88 -8.95
C GLY A 33 -7.52 -4.99 -7.71
N ILE A 34 -8.28 -5.42 -6.71
CA ILE A 34 -8.41 -4.72 -5.42
C ILE A 34 -7.67 -5.51 -4.35
N VAL A 35 -6.72 -4.86 -3.68
CA VAL A 35 -6.05 -5.41 -2.50
C VAL A 35 -6.67 -4.78 -1.26
N GLY A 36 -7.20 -5.60 -0.35
CA GLY A 36 -7.78 -5.17 0.91
C GLY A 36 -7.02 -5.74 2.10
N MET A 37 -6.64 -4.87 3.05
CA MET A 37 -5.93 -5.27 4.27
C MET A 37 -6.63 -4.71 5.51
N LYS A 38 -6.86 -5.58 6.50
CA LYS A 38 -7.42 -5.21 7.80
C LYS A 38 -6.30 -4.88 8.77
N PHE A 39 -6.53 -3.86 9.59
CA PHE A 39 -5.64 -3.45 10.67
C PHE A 39 -6.44 -2.85 11.81
N ASP A 40 -5.88 -2.93 13.01
CA ASP A 40 -6.33 -2.12 14.13
C ASP A 40 -5.67 -0.73 14.13
N ALA A 41 -6.15 0.17 15.00
CA ALA A 41 -5.62 1.53 15.10
C ALA A 41 -4.14 1.57 15.55
N GLY A 42 -3.67 0.59 16.32
CA GLY A 42 -2.29 0.49 16.77
C GLY A 42 -1.31 0.09 15.66
N GLN A 43 -1.81 -0.58 14.62
CA GLN A 43 -1.03 -1.03 13.47
C GLN A 43 -0.85 0.06 12.40
N VAL A 44 -1.56 1.19 12.48
CA VAL A 44 -1.48 2.27 11.48
C VAL A 44 -0.06 2.86 11.42
N ALA A 45 0.60 3.06 12.56
CA ALA A 45 1.98 3.56 12.60
C ALA A 45 2.98 2.62 11.90
N GLN A 46 2.77 1.30 12.03
CA GLN A 46 3.60 0.28 11.35
C GLN A 46 3.37 0.31 9.84
N LEU A 47 2.12 0.52 9.39
CA LEU A 47 1.80 0.68 7.97
C LEU A 47 2.48 1.92 7.38
N GLU A 48 2.47 3.05 8.09
CA GLU A 48 3.14 4.27 7.65
C GLU A 48 4.66 4.06 7.50
N ALA A 49 5.30 3.45 8.50
CA ALA A 49 6.72 3.11 8.45
C ALA A 49 7.05 2.17 7.27
N ALA A 50 6.20 1.16 7.03
CA ALA A 50 6.36 0.24 5.89
C ALA A 50 6.32 0.98 4.54
N ILE A 51 5.39 1.93 4.38
CA ILE A 51 5.26 2.72 3.15
C ILE A 51 6.50 3.60 2.92
N VAL A 52 7.04 4.19 3.99
CA VAL A 52 8.28 4.99 3.92
C VAL A 52 9.45 4.14 3.47
N GLU A 53 9.63 2.96 4.07
CA GLU A 53 10.72 2.05 3.70
C GLU A 53 10.56 1.54 2.27
N PHE A 54 9.34 1.17 1.87
CA PHE A 54 9.05 0.79 0.49
C PHE A 54 9.45 1.89 -0.50
N LYS A 55 9.14 3.16 -0.20
CA LYS A 55 9.53 4.28 -1.04
C LYS A 55 11.05 4.42 -1.16
N ALA A 56 11.79 4.26 -0.05
CA ALA A 56 13.24 4.30 -0.05
C ALA A 56 13.84 3.19 -0.93
N GLN A 57 13.33 1.96 -0.77
CA GLN A 57 13.76 0.80 -1.55
C GLN A 57 13.42 0.96 -3.04
N ALA A 58 12.24 1.46 -3.38
CA ALA A 58 11.83 1.69 -4.77
C ALA A 58 12.75 2.71 -5.48
N VAL A 59 13.02 3.85 -4.83
CA VAL A 59 13.94 4.87 -5.36
C VAL A 59 15.36 4.31 -5.53
N SER A 60 15.82 3.51 -4.57
CA SER A 60 17.14 2.87 -4.66
C SER A 60 17.21 1.83 -5.79
N ALA A 61 16.16 1.05 -5.98
CA ALA A 61 16.09 0.05 -7.04
C ALA A 61 16.07 0.68 -8.44
N ASP A 62 15.31 1.76 -8.63
CA ASP A 62 15.24 2.48 -9.92
C ASP A 62 16.55 3.19 -10.29
N GLY A 63 17.39 3.54 -9.30
CA GLY A 63 18.68 4.22 -9.49
C GLY A 63 19.93 3.34 -9.36
N GLY A 64 19.77 2.05 -9.06
CA GLY A 64 20.86 1.15 -8.69
C GLY A 64 21.44 0.33 -9.85
N PRO A 65 22.66 -0.23 -9.70
CA PRO A 65 23.29 -1.10 -10.70
C PRO A 65 22.54 -2.41 -10.97
N ASP A 66 21.50 -2.70 -10.17
CA ASP A 66 20.77 -3.97 -10.19
C ASP A 66 19.29 -3.81 -10.61
N PHE A 67 18.98 -2.75 -11.37
CA PHE A 67 17.61 -2.39 -11.78
C PHE A 67 16.94 -3.41 -12.73
N HIS A 68 17.69 -4.40 -13.22
CA HIS A 68 17.18 -5.42 -14.14
C HIS A 68 16.76 -6.73 -13.46
N HIS A 69 17.01 -6.91 -12.16
CA HIS A 69 16.69 -8.16 -11.46
C HIS A 69 15.55 -7.97 -10.46
N ILE A 70 14.56 -8.86 -10.51
CA ILE A 70 13.46 -8.90 -9.53
C ILE A 70 14.03 -9.28 -8.16
N LYS A 71 13.70 -8.49 -7.14
CA LYS A 71 14.09 -8.74 -5.75
C LYS A 71 12.87 -8.71 -4.84
N SER A 72 12.87 -9.62 -3.87
CA SER A 72 11.97 -9.58 -2.72
C SER A 72 12.80 -9.24 -1.50
N VAL A 73 12.56 -8.06 -0.91
CA VAL A 73 13.29 -7.56 0.26
C VAL A 73 12.26 -7.34 1.38
N PRO A 74 12.49 -7.86 2.60
CA PRO A 74 11.63 -7.56 3.73
C PRO A 74 11.76 -6.07 4.08
N LEU A 75 10.63 -5.41 4.38
CA LEU A 75 10.64 -4.03 4.87
C LEU A 75 10.92 -4.05 6.37
N GLU A 76 11.93 -3.31 6.82
CA GLU A 76 12.27 -3.20 8.24
C GLU A 76 11.33 -2.21 8.95
N VAL A 77 10.22 -2.74 9.45
CA VAL A 77 9.25 -1.98 10.24
C VAL A 77 9.51 -2.24 11.72
N SER A 78 10.14 -1.28 12.40
CA SER A 78 10.32 -1.30 13.85
C SER A 78 8.95 -1.30 14.56
N ARG A 79 8.84 -2.08 15.65
CA ARG A 79 7.60 -2.21 16.44
C ARG A 79 7.28 -0.97 17.27
#